data_AF-V4CJS3-F1
#
_entry.id   AF-V4CJS3-F1
#
_cell.length_a   1.000
_cell.length_b   1.000
_cell.length_c   1.000
_cell.angle_alpha   90.00
_cell.angle_beta   90.00
_cell.angle_gamma   90.00
#
_symmetry.space_group_name_H-M   'P 1'
#
loop_
_entity.id
_entity.type
_entity.pdbx_description
1 polymer ?
#
loop_
_entity_poly.entity_id
_entity_poly.type
_entity_poly.pdbx_seq_one_letter_code
_entity_poly.pdbx_strand_id
1 'polypeptide(L)'
;MAKVNVLNVNVLDNPSPFVNPFQFEITFECIEDLPEDLEWKLIYVGSAETEEHDQVLETVFVGPVPGGRHMFVFQADPPDIKKIPEADVVGVTIILLTCCYRSKEFIRVGYYVNNEYEDPELKENPPASVIYEKLQRNILNRPRVTKFKIDWDDNAVTNATENGENVPPVRNLENMDTASNQMACDSACGAVMGSSSYQENSNSVSMDTSVKAM
;
A
#
# COMPACT_ATOMS: atom_id res chain seq x y z
N MET A 1 14.62 18.13 0.77
CA MET A 1 13.90 18.52 2.01
C MET A 1 12.47 18.06 1.86
N ALA A 2 11.75 17.67 2.93
CA ALA A 2 10.34 17.31 2.79
C ALA A 2 9.54 18.54 2.37
N LYS A 3 8.77 18.46 1.27
CA LYS A 3 7.96 19.59 0.77
C LYS A 3 6.66 19.77 1.54
N VAL A 4 6.21 18.71 2.23
CA VAL A 4 5.01 18.72 3.08
C VAL A 4 5.41 18.45 4.53
N ASN A 5 4.85 19.24 5.44
CA ASN A 5 4.97 19.05 6.87
C ASN A 5 3.59 18.99 7.53
N VAL A 6 3.27 17.87 8.18
CA VAL A 6 2.05 17.76 8.98
C VAL A 6 2.27 18.50 10.30
N LEU A 7 1.45 19.53 10.54
CA LEU A 7 1.56 20.43 11.68
C LEU A 7 0.77 19.90 12.88
N ASN A 8 -0.44 19.41 12.64
CA ASN A 8 -1.32 18.89 13.69
C ASN A 8 -2.27 17.83 13.15
N VAL A 9 -2.61 16.85 13.99
CA VAL A 9 -3.67 15.87 13.73
C VAL A 9 -4.50 15.81 15.00
N ASN A 10 -5.70 16.40 14.95
CA ASN A 10 -6.62 16.45 16.07
C ASN A 10 -7.68 15.35 15.91
N VAL A 11 -7.83 14.54 16.95
CA VAL A 11 -8.82 13.46 16.97
C VAL A 11 -10.15 14.03 17.45
N LEU A 12 -11.17 13.94 16.61
CA LEU A 12 -12.52 14.39 16.92
C LEU A 12 -13.38 13.21 17.39
N ASP A 13 -14.52 13.49 18.04
CA ASP A 13 -15.48 12.48 18.54
C ASP A 13 -14.82 11.31 19.30
N ASN A 14 -14.09 11.64 20.38
CA ASN A 14 -13.31 10.67 21.16
C ASN A 14 -13.43 10.92 22.68
N PRO A 15 -13.72 9.89 23.51
CA PRO A 15 -14.06 8.52 23.13
C PRO A 15 -15.43 8.43 22.41
N SER A 16 -15.64 7.40 21.59
CA SER A 16 -16.87 7.18 20.83
C SER A 16 -17.25 5.69 20.77
N PRO A 17 -18.51 5.34 20.48
CA PRO A 17 -18.89 3.95 20.18
C PRO A 17 -18.00 3.34 19.10
N PHE A 18 -17.70 2.04 19.20
CA PHE A 18 -16.84 1.33 18.25
C PHE A 18 -17.33 1.45 16.80
N VAL A 19 -18.66 1.42 16.63
CA VAL A 19 -19.35 1.51 15.34
C VAL A 19 -19.44 2.94 14.78
N ASN A 20 -18.95 3.95 15.50
CA ASN A 20 -18.92 5.31 14.98
C ASN A 20 -17.76 5.51 13.99
N PRO A 21 -17.96 6.36 12.97
CA PRO A 21 -16.89 6.80 12.09
C PRO A 21 -15.70 7.38 12.86
N PHE A 22 -14.52 7.25 12.29
CA PHE A 22 -13.34 7.99 12.73
C PHE A 22 -13.36 9.39 12.14
N GLN A 23 -12.92 10.37 12.92
CA GLN A 23 -12.85 11.77 12.49
C GLN A 23 -11.51 12.38 12.94
N PHE A 24 -10.74 12.86 11.98
CA PHE A 24 -9.46 13.54 12.21
C PHE A 24 -9.46 14.90 11.52
N GLU A 25 -9.16 15.96 12.26
CA GLU A 25 -8.84 17.26 11.66
C GLU A 25 -7.34 17.32 11.43
N ILE A 26 -6.94 17.34 10.16
CA ILE A 26 -5.55 17.31 9.74
C ILE A 26 -5.16 18.72 9.29
N THR A 27 -4.08 19.24 9.86
CA THR A 27 -3.45 20.49 9.44
C THR A 27 -2.04 20.21 8.94
N PHE A 28 -1.73 20.65 7.72
CA PHE A 28 -0.41 20.48 7.12
C PHE A 28 0.02 21.74 6.36
N GLU A 29 1.30 21.83 6.05
CA GLU A 29 1.92 22.93 5.32
C GLU A 29 2.71 22.39 4.14
N CYS A 30 2.45 22.96 2.96
CA CYS A 30 3.26 22.76 1.76
C CYS A 30 4.21 23.94 1.60
N ILE A 31 5.51 23.65 1.44
CA ILE A 31 6.54 24.68 1.27
C ILE A 31 6.43 25.31 -0.13
N GLU A 32 6.00 24.54 -1.12
CA GLU A 32 5.82 24.96 -2.51
C GLU A 32 4.63 24.22 -3.13
N ASP A 33 4.24 24.62 -4.34
CA ASP A 33 3.15 24.02 -5.09
C ASP A 33 3.48 22.56 -5.45
N LEU A 34 2.58 21.64 -5.11
CA LEU A 34 2.64 20.25 -5.53
C LEU A 34 1.73 20.03 -6.74
N PRO A 35 2.27 19.57 -7.88
CA PRO A 35 1.50 19.34 -9.09
C PRO A 35 0.58 18.12 -9.00
N GLU A 36 0.90 17.15 -8.13
CA GLU A 36 0.14 15.92 -7.94
C GLU A 36 -0.52 15.85 -6.57
N ASP A 37 -1.44 14.91 -6.43
CA ASP A 37 -2.24 14.74 -5.23
C ASP A 37 -1.45 14.06 -4.11
N LEU A 38 -1.72 14.51 -2.89
CA LEU A 38 -1.40 13.77 -1.68
C LEU A 38 -2.46 12.69 -1.48
N GLU A 39 -2.01 11.45 -1.31
CA GLU A 39 -2.87 10.30 -1.01
C GLU A 39 -2.82 10.06 0.50
N TRP A 40 -3.93 10.30 1.18
CA TRP A 40 -4.10 10.07 2.62
C TRP A 40 -4.88 8.78 2.83
N LYS A 41 -4.37 7.89 3.68
CA LYS A 41 -5.09 6.65 4.06
C LYS A 41 -5.24 6.55 5.55
N LEU A 42 -6.40 6.07 5.97
CA LEU A 42 -6.63 5.64 7.33
C LEU A 42 -6.71 4.12 7.38
N ILE A 43 -5.85 3.51 8.17
CA ILE A 43 -5.68 2.05 8.23
C ILE A 43 -5.90 1.60 9.67
N TYR A 44 -6.83 0.68 9.89
CA TYR A 44 -7.08 0.04 11.17
C TYR A 44 -6.33 -1.28 11.24
N VAL A 45 -5.55 -1.49 12.30
CA VAL A 45 -4.84 -2.75 12.54
C VAL A 45 -5.81 -3.75 13.14
N GLY A 46 -6.12 -4.81 12.40
CA GLY A 46 -7.12 -5.80 12.82
C GLY A 46 -6.57 -6.82 13.83
N SER A 47 -5.27 -7.11 13.77
CA SER A 47 -4.60 -8.02 14.71
C SER A 47 -3.17 -7.56 14.93
N ALA A 48 -2.66 -7.73 16.15
CA ALA A 48 -1.25 -7.44 16.43
C ALA A 48 -0.30 -8.50 15.85
N GLU A 49 -0.82 -9.67 15.49
CA GLU A 49 -0.01 -10.81 15.04
C GLU A 49 0.25 -10.81 13.52
N THR A 50 -0.70 -10.28 12.74
CA THR A 50 -0.63 -10.31 11.27
C THR A 50 -1.20 -9.05 10.65
N GLU A 51 -0.59 -8.60 9.54
CA GLU A 51 -1.09 -7.48 8.72
C GLU A 51 -2.25 -7.90 7.81
N GLU A 52 -2.59 -9.19 7.73
CA GLU A 52 -3.66 -9.72 6.86
C GLU A 52 -5.05 -9.22 7.28
N HIS A 53 -5.20 -8.82 8.55
CA HIS A 53 -6.42 -8.26 9.11
C HIS A 53 -6.47 -6.74 9.04
N ASP A 54 -5.43 -6.08 8.51
CA ASP A 54 -5.39 -4.63 8.37
C ASP A 54 -6.43 -4.16 7.35
N GLN A 55 -7.16 -3.11 7.72
CA GLN A 55 -8.26 -2.58 6.91
C GLN A 55 -7.96 -1.14 6.56
N VAL A 56 -7.84 -0.86 5.26
CA VAL A 56 -7.90 0.52 4.77
C VAL A 56 -9.34 0.99 4.86
N LEU A 57 -9.61 1.87 5.82
CA LEU A 57 -10.95 2.38 6.10
C LEU A 57 -11.38 3.41 5.06
N GLU A 58 -10.45 4.28 4.64
CA GLU A 58 -10.70 5.31 3.66
C GLU A 58 -9.41 5.76 2.97
N THR A 59 -9.52 6.21 1.72
CA THR A 59 -8.44 6.84 0.95
C THR A 59 -8.91 8.15 0.35
N VAL A 60 -8.26 9.25 0.71
CA VAL A 60 -8.60 10.59 0.21
C VAL A 60 -7.43 11.16 -0.57
N PHE A 61 -7.72 11.69 -1.77
CA PHE A 61 -6.77 12.43 -2.58
C PHE A 61 -6.96 13.93 -2.38
N VAL A 62 -5.88 14.64 -2.08
CA VAL A 62 -5.86 16.09 -1.89
C VAL A 62 -4.86 16.67 -2.87
N GLY A 63 -5.35 17.28 -3.95
CA GLY A 63 -4.52 18.03 -4.88
C GLY A 63 -5.25 18.57 -6.12
N PRO A 64 -4.54 19.31 -6.99
CA PRO A 64 -3.16 19.78 -6.80
C PRO A 64 -3.04 20.74 -5.59
N VAL A 65 -1.92 20.71 -4.86
CA VAL A 65 -1.81 21.39 -3.55
C VAL A 65 -0.92 22.62 -3.65
N PRO A 66 -1.47 23.84 -3.58
CA PRO A 66 -0.65 25.05 -3.61
C PRO A 66 0.20 25.19 -2.34
N GLY A 67 1.28 25.95 -2.41
CA GLY A 67 2.10 26.31 -1.27
C GLY A 67 1.29 27.05 -0.20
N GLY A 68 1.58 26.76 1.07
CA GLY A 68 0.90 27.33 2.21
C GLY A 68 0.33 26.30 3.17
N ARG A 69 -0.49 26.78 4.11
CA ARG A 69 -1.09 25.98 5.17
C ARG A 69 -2.51 25.56 4.80
N HIS A 70 -2.79 24.27 4.97
CA HIS A 70 -4.05 23.62 4.64
C HIS A 70 -4.60 22.89 5.84
N MET A 71 -5.93 22.77 5.87
CA MET A 71 -6.65 22.05 6.90
C MET A 71 -7.89 21.38 6.30
N PHE A 72 -8.14 20.14 6.68
CA PHE A 72 -9.37 19.44 6.28
C PHE A 72 -9.76 18.40 7.34
N VAL A 73 -11.04 18.00 7.30
CA VAL A 73 -11.56 16.90 8.14
C VAL A 73 -11.52 15.62 7.32
N PHE A 74 -10.80 14.63 7.82
CA PHE A 74 -10.74 13.27 7.30
C PHE A 74 -11.72 12.41 8.10
N GLN A 75 -12.74 11.89 7.44
CA GLN A 75 -13.72 10.99 8.04
C GLN A 75 -13.65 9.62 7.36
N ALA A 76 -13.77 8.54 8.14
CA ALA A 76 -13.79 7.18 7.63
C ALA A 76 -14.78 6.33 8.41
N ASP A 77 -15.42 5.38 7.73
CA ASP A 77 -16.31 4.40 8.36
C ASP A 77 -15.54 3.48 9.33
N PRO A 78 -16.21 2.89 10.34
CA PRO A 78 -15.59 1.91 11.23
C PRO A 78 -15.09 0.66 10.46
N PRO A 79 -14.14 -0.11 11.02
CA PRO A 79 -13.66 -1.34 10.39
C PRO A 79 -14.79 -2.38 10.24
N ASP A 80 -14.64 -3.27 9.25
CA ASP A 80 -15.51 -4.44 9.13
C ASP A 80 -15.18 -5.43 10.24
N ILE A 81 -16.13 -5.57 11.16
CA ILE A 81 -16.09 -6.46 12.31
C ILE A 81 -15.74 -7.90 11.91
N LYS A 82 -16.24 -8.38 10.77
CA LYS A 82 -16.07 -9.79 10.36
C LYS A 82 -14.65 -10.15 9.98
N LYS A 83 -13.81 -9.14 9.71
CA LYS A 83 -12.41 -9.32 9.33
C LYS A 83 -11.45 -9.24 10.52
N ILE A 84 -11.96 -8.88 11.70
CA ILE A 84 -11.19 -8.77 12.94
C ILE A 84 -11.36 -10.08 13.71
N PRO A 85 -10.27 -10.74 14.15
CA PRO A 85 -10.35 -11.86 15.07
C PRO A 85 -11.05 -11.44 16.37
N GLU A 86 -12.03 -12.22 16.87
CA GLU A 86 -12.81 -11.84 18.06
C GLU A 86 -11.94 -11.59 19.30
N ALA A 87 -10.80 -12.28 19.40
CA ALA A 87 -9.83 -12.11 20.48
C ALA A 87 -9.13 -10.73 20.46
N ASP A 88 -9.04 -10.08 19.30
CA ASP A 88 -8.35 -8.81 19.09
C ASP A 88 -9.32 -7.60 19.10
N VAL A 89 -10.64 -7.85 19.14
CA VAL A 89 -11.63 -6.77 19.14
C VAL A 89 -11.57 -5.95 20.44
N VAL A 90 -11.49 -6.63 21.59
CA VAL A 90 -11.44 -5.98 22.91
C VAL A 90 -9.99 -5.86 23.36
N GLY A 91 -9.60 -4.66 23.78
CA GLY A 91 -8.23 -4.35 24.20
C GLY A 91 -7.60 -3.29 23.32
N VAL A 92 -6.27 -3.33 23.22
CA VAL A 92 -5.49 -2.29 22.56
C VAL A 92 -5.12 -2.70 21.15
N THR A 93 -5.44 -1.85 20.19
CA THR A 93 -4.98 -1.94 18.80
C THR A 93 -4.41 -0.59 18.34
N ILE A 94 -4.14 -0.45 17.04
CA ILE A 94 -3.51 0.71 16.42
C ILE A 94 -4.36 1.18 15.24
N ILE A 95 -4.45 2.50 15.08
CA ILE A 95 -4.91 3.13 13.85
C ILE A 95 -3.79 3.99 13.26
N LEU A 96 -3.58 3.88 11.94
CA LEU A 96 -2.51 4.52 11.21
C LEU A 96 -3.10 5.51 10.20
N LEU A 97 -2.69 6.77 10.29
CA LEU A 97 -2.88 7.76 9.24
C LEU A 97 -1.59 7.84 8.43
N THR A 98 -1.63 7.44 7.16
CA THR A 98 -0.50 7.56 6.24
C THR A 98 -0.75 8.65 5.23
N CYS A 99 0.33 9.29 4.78
CA CYS A 99 0.29 10.19 3.64
C CYS A 99 1.41 9.85 2.66
N CYS A 100 1.01 9.69 1.41
CA CYS A 100 1.86 9.38 0.28
C CYS A 100 1.84 10.54 -0.71
N TYR A 101 2.96 10.73 -1.39
CA TYR A 101 3.05 11.56 -2.59
C TYR A 101 3.68 10.69 -3.68
N ARG A 102 3.03 10.58 -4.85
CA ARG A 102 3.50 9.70 -5.95
C ARG A 102 3.71 8.24 -5.50
N SER A 103 2.76 7.72 -4.72
CA SER A 103 2.81 6.39 -4.12
C SER A 103 4.01 6.12 -3.19
N LYS A 104 4.78 7.15 -2.82
CA LYS A 104 5.84 7.06 -1.81
C LYS A 104 5.34 7.63 -0.50
N GLU A 105 5.23 6.78 0.52
CA GLU A 105 4.88 7.19 1.87
C GLU A 105 5.99 8.05 2.46
N PHE A 106 5.65 9.24 2.97
CA PHE A 106 6.62 10.14 3.61
C PHE A 106 6.30 10.39 5.09
N ILE A 107 5.07 10.12 5.53
CA ILE A 107 4.69 10.23 6.94
C ILE A 107 3.63 9.20 7.33
N ARG A 108 3.80 8.68 8.54
CA ARG A 108 2.86 7.80 9.23
C ARG A 108 2.62 8.34 10.64
N VAL A 109 1.35 8.50 11.01
CA VAL A 109 0.93 8.89 12.35
C VAL A 109 0.10 7.75 12.92
N GLY A 110 0.65 7.04 13.90
CA GLY A 110 -0.02 5.94 14.58
C GLY A 110 -0.61 6.38 15.92
N TYR A 111 -1.83 5.97 16.20
CA TYR A 111 -2.47 6.12 17.51
C TYR A 111 -2.79 4.75 18.09
N TYR A 112 -2.59 4.60 19.40
CA TYR A 112 -3.17 3.47 20.11
C TYR A 112 -4.67 3.70 20.29
N VAL A 113 -5.44 2.64 20.07
CA VAL A 113 -6.89 2.60 20.20
C VAL A 113 -7.20 1.57 21.26
N ASN A 114 -7.86 1.96 22.34
CA ASN A 114 -8.35 1.04 23.36
C ASN A 114 -9.85 0.82 23.17
N ASN A 115 -10.24 -0.41 22.90
CA ASN A 115 -11.62 -0.84 22.80
C ASN A 115 -12.02 -1.53 24.10
N GLU A 116 -12.97 -0.97 24.83
CA GLU A 116 -13.45 -1.54 26.09
C GLU A 116 -14.96 -1.39 26.25
N TYR A 117 -15.57 -2.29 27.02
CA TYR A 117 -16.99 -2.15 27.37
C TYR A 117 -17.18 -0.96 28.30
N GLU A 118 -18.22 -0.16 28.12
CA GLU A 118 -18.52 0.93 29.07
C GLU A 118 -19.05 0.37 30.41
N ASP A 119 -19.85 -0.70 30.36
CA ASP A 119 -20.47 -1.35 31.51
C ASP A 119 -19.44 -2.07 32.42
N PRO A 120 -19.33 -1.72 33.72
CA PRO A 120 -18.37 -2.36 34.63
C PRO A 120 -18.57 -3.87 34.80
N GLU A 121 -19.82 -4.34 34.75
CA GLU A 121 -20.13 -5.77 34.84
C GLU A 121 -19.57 -6.56 33.65
N LEU A 122 -19.63 -5.98 32.44
CA LEU A 122 -19.06 -6.58 31.23
C LEU A 122 -17.53 -6.48 31.19
N LYS A 123 -16.94 -5.49 31.87
CA LYS A 123 -15.48 -5.42 32.06
C LYS A 123 -14.99 -6.54 32.99
N GLU A 124 -15.68 -6.78 34.10
CA GLU A 124 -15.28 -7.79 35.09
C GLU A 124 -15.62 -9.21 34.63
N ASN A 125 -16.76 -9.38 33.93
CA ASN A 125 -17.21 -10.65 33.40
C ASN A 125 -17.45 -10.51 31.88
N PRO A 126 -16.39 -10.60 31.05
CA PRO A 126 -16.53 -10.45 29.61
C PRO A 126 -17.43 -11.55 29.04
N PRO A 127 -18.38 -11.19 28.15
CA PRO A 127 -19.26 -12.17 27.52
C PRO A 127 -18.47 -13.11 26.61
N ALA A 128 -19.01 -14.32 26.38
CA ALA A 128 -18.38 -15.30 25.48
C ALA A 128 -18.31 -14.84 24.02
N SER A 129 -19.23 -13.97 23.60
CA SER A 129 -19.27 -13.34 22.29
C SER A 129 -19.25 -11.82 22.44
N VAL A 130 -18.49 -11.13 21.58
CA VAL A 130 -18.33 -9.68 21.67
C VAL A 130 -19.64 -8.95 21.34
N ILE A 131 -20.00 -7.96 22.17
CA ILE A 131 -21.19 -7.12 21.98
C ILE A 131 -20.74 -5.74 21.46
N TYR A 132 -20.62 -5.61 20.14
CA TYR A 132 -20.05 -4.43 19.47
C TYR A 132 -20.79 -3.11 19.77
N GLU A 133 -22.11 -3.16 19.97
CA GLU A 133 -22.93 -1.98 20.28
C GLU A 133 -22.60 -1.35 21.64
N LYS A 134 -22.04 -2.15 22.57
CA LYS A 134 -21.64 -1.71 23.92
C LYS A 134 -20.15 -1.43 24.04
N LEU A 135 -19.42 -1.56 22.94
CA LEU A 135 -17.99 -1.35 22.91
C LEU A 135 -17.70 0.13 22.66
N GLN A 136 -16.90 0.72 23.53
CA GLN A 136 -16.42 2.08 23.39
C GLN A 136 -14.96 2.05 22.92
N ARG A 137 -14.67 2.91 21.95
CA ARG A 137 -13.34 3.13 21.39
C ARG A 137 -12.76 4.41 21.96
N ASN A 138 -11.54 4.33 22.49
CA ASN A 138 -10.77 5.47 22.97
C ASN A 138 -9.41 5.55 22.27
N ILE A 139 -9.21 6.59 21.48
CA ILE A 139 -7.96 6.90 20.78
C ILE A 139 -7.06 7.71 21.73
N LEU A 140 -5.89 7.16 22.07
CA LEU A 140 -4.97 7.76 23.02
C LEU A 140 -4.21 8.94 22.38
N ASN A 141 -4.22 10.11 23.03
CA ASN A 141 -3.55 11.34 22.56
C ASN A 141 -2.00 11.30 22.66
N ARG A 142 -1.37 10.17 22.32
CA ARG A 142 0.08 9.96 22.28
C ARG A 142 0.47 9.41 20.91
N PRO A 143 0.39 10.24 19.85
CA PRO A 143 0.70 9.79 18.50
C PRO A 143 2.17 9.37 18.38
N ARG A 144 2.40 8.33 17.57
CA ARG A 144 3.73 7.92 17.12
C ARG A 144 3.90 8.38 15.68
N VAL A 145 4.80 9.34 15.47
CA VAL A 145 5.07 9.90 14.14
C VAL A 145 6.35 9.30 13.58
N THR A 146 6.23 8.63 12.44
CA THR A 146 7.36 8.13 11.65
C THR A 146 7.42 8.91 10.35
N LYS A 147 8.61 9.42 10.00
CA LYS A 147 8.84 10.18 8.76
C LYS A 147 9.82 9.41 7.87
N PHE A 148 9.50 9.33 6.59
CA PHE A 148 10.34 8.70 5.57
C PHE A 148 10.85 9.76 4.60
N LYS A 149 12.07 9.56 4.10
CA LYS A 149 12.63 10.41 3.04
C LYS A 149 12.15 9.88 1.70
N ILE A 150 11.59 10.77 0.88
CA ILE A 150 11.15 10.45 -0.48
C ILE A 150 11.74 11.45 -1.47
N ASP A 151 11.76 11.07 -2.74
CA ASP A 151 12.04 11.97 -3.86
C ASP A 151 10.75 12.69 -4.25
N TRP A 152 10.78 14.02 -4.23
CA TRP A 152 9.62 14.88 -4.44
C TRP A 152 9.52 15.44 -5.87
N ASP A 153 10.60 15.33 -6.64
CA ASP A 153 10.71 15.81 -8.02
C ASP A 153 10.80 14.63 -8.99
N ASP A 154 10.44 14.85 -10.27
CA ASP A 154 10.55 13.86 -11.35
C ASP A 154 11.98 13.57 -11.82
N ASN A 155 12.98 13.73 -10.95
CA ASN A 155 14.36 13.45 -11.31
C ASN A 155 14.70 11.98 -11.12
N ALA A 156 14.14 11.13 -11.98
CA ALA A 156 14.58 9.75 -12.13
C ALA A 156 14.46 9.21 -13.58
N VAL A 157 14.67 10.02 -14.63
CA VAL A 157 15.11 9.49 -15.94
C VAL A 157 15.98 10.50 -16.71
N THR A 158 17.08 10.97 -16.15
CA THR A 158 18.23 11.48 -16.94
C THR A 158 19.42 11.58 -16.01
N ASN A 159 20.25 10.53 -15.97
CA ASN A 159 21.70 10.54 -15.70
C ASN A 159 22.17 9.08 -15.55
N ALA A 160 21.96 8.30 -16.61
CA ALA A 160 22.66 7.03 -16.84
C ALA A 160 23.36 7.09 -18.18
N THR A 161 24.06 8.19 -18.47
CA THR A 161 25.11 8.27 -19.48
C THR A 161 26.00 9.45 -19.12
N GLU A 162 27.31 9.30 -19.33
CA GLU A 162 28.36 10.29 -19.06
C GLU A 162 28.90 10.33 -17.63
N ASN A 163 29.74 9.33 -17.31
CA ASN A 163 31.14 9.60 -16.94
C ASN A 163 31.90 8.27 -16.84
N GLY A 164 32.74 8.02 -17.84
CA GLY A 164 33.54 6.81 -17.96
C GLY A 164 34.35 6.81 -19.25
N GLU A 165 35.07 7.90 -19.52
CA GLU A 165 36.20 7.88 -20.45
C GLU A 165 37.20 6.84 -19.97
N ASN A 166 37.37 5.75 -20.73
CA ASN A 166 38.60 4.98 -20.72
C ASN A 166 38.79 4.33 -22.08
N VAL A 167 39.27 5.13 -23.04
CA VAL A 167 39.80 4.66 -24.32
C VAL A 167 41.20 4.07 -24.05
N PRO A 168 41.48 2.79 -24.34
CA PRO A 168 42.83 2.27 -24.26
C PRO A 168 43.67 2.81 -25.44
N PRO A 169 44.97 3.10 -25.26
CA PRO A 169 45.79 3.66 -26.33
C PRO A 169 46.08 2.59 -27.38
N VAL A 170 45.73 2.89 -28.63
CA VAL A 170 46.11 2.10 -29.81
C VAL A 170 47.63 2.26 -30.03
N ARG A 171 48.38 1.16 -29.92
CA ARG A 171 49.80 1.11 -30.31
C ARG A 171 49.88 0.85 -31.81
N ASN A 172 50.37 1.85 -32.55
CA ASN A 172 50.81 1.68 -33.93
C ASN A 172 52.08 0.82 -33.96
N LEU A 173 52.07 -0.25 -34.74
CA LEU A 173 53.27 -0.94 -35.22
C LEU A 173 53.06 -1.22 -36.71
N GLU A 174 53.85 -0.54 -37.55
CA GLU A 174 53.92 -0.77 -38.99
C GLU A 174 54.84 -1.97 -39.31
N ASN A 175 54.41 -2.73 -40.32
CA ASN A 175 55.16 -3.55 -41.29
C ASN A 175 55.94 -4.80 -40.84
N MET A 176 55.48 -5.98 -41.29
CA MET A 176 56.18 -6.79 -42.32
C MET A 176 55.35 -8.02 -42.74
N ASP A 177 55.35 -8.25 -44.05
CA ASP A 177 54.73 -9.35 -44.81
C ASP A 177 55.13 -10.76 -44.35
N THR A 178 54.26 -11.76 -44.59
CA THR A 178 54.45 -12.81 -45.63
C THR A 178 53.53 -14.04 -45.40
N ALA A 179 52.75 -14.33 -46.46
CA ALA A 179 52.29 -15.63 -46.96
C ALA A 179 51.26 -16.53 -46.19
N SER A 180 50.16 -16.77 -46.93
CA SER A 180 49.51 -18.06 -47.19
C SER A 180 49.01 -18.91 -46.02
N ASN A 181 47.68 -19.01 -45.89
CA ASN A 181 46.97 -20.20 -46.36
C ASN A 181 45.44 -20.02 -46.33
N GLN A 182 44.84 -20.85 -47.16
CA GLN A 182 43.52 -20.80 -47.76
C GLN A 182 42.52 -21.71 -47.01
N MET A 183 41.23 -21.57 -47.34
CA MET A 183 40.03 -22.36 -46.96
C MET A 183 39.21 -21.78 -45.81
N ALA A 184 37.88 -21.86 -45.80
CA ALA A 184 36.82 -22.07 -46.79
C ALA A 184 35.53 -21.77 -46.00
N CYS A 185 34.63 -20.98 -46.59
CA CYS A 185 33.27 -20.81 -46.09
C CYS A 185 32.47 -22.09 -46.38
N ASP A 186 31.78 -22.63 -45.38
CA ASP A 186 30.70 -23.58 -45.63
C ASP A 186 29.44 -23.22 -44.84
N SER A 187 28.35 -23.30 -45.59
CA SER A 187 26.96 -23.09 -45.20
C SER A 187 26.44 -24.25 -44.36
N ALA A 188 25.52 -23.97 -43.44
CA ALA A 188 24.34 -24.81 -43.21
C ALA A 188 23.27 -24.05 -42.42
N CYS A 189 22.32 -23.48 -43.16
CA CYS A 189 20.95 -23.27 -42.73
C CYS A 189 20.29 -24.65 -42.58
N GLY A 190 19.72 -24.94 -41.42
CA GLY A 190 18.98 -26.17 -41.14
C GLY A 190 17.64 -25.83 -40.48
N ALA A 191 16.60 -25.74 -41.30
CA ALA A 191 15.21 -25.76 -40.88
C ALA A 191 14.79 -27.18 -40.47
N VAL A 192 13.91 -27.31 -39.49
CA VAL A 192 12.98 -28.46 -39.40
C VAL A 192 11.60 -27.95 -38.99
N MET A 193 10.68 -28.07 -39.95
CA MET A 193 9.23 -28.04 -39.76
C MET A 193 8.75 -29.32 -39.08
N GLY A 194 7.64 -29.22 -38.34
CA GLY A 194 6.86 -30.36 -37.86
C GLY A 194 5.44 -29.94 -37.53
N SER A 195 4.56 -30.08 -38.51
CA SER A 195 3.12 -29.81 -38.52
C SER A 195 2.27 -31.00 -38.03
N SER A 196 0.97 -30.73 -37.88
CA SER A 196 -0.20 -31.65 -37.75
C SER A 196 -0.62 -31.99 -36.30
N SER A 197 -1.90 -32.05 -35.93
CA SER A 197 -3.19 -31.85 -36.61
C SER A 197 -4.35 -31.86 -35.58
N TYR A 198 -5.47 -31.24 -35.96
CA TYR A 198 -6.81 -31.25 -35.36
C TYR A 198 -7.31 -32.58 -34.77
N GLN A 199 -8.14 -32.52 -33.71
CA GLN A 199 -9.60 -32.82 -33.80
C GLN A 199 -10.38 -32.52 -32.50
N GLU A 200 -11.58 -31.97 -32.71
CA GLU A 200 -12.68 -31.76 -31.77
C GLU A 200 -13.20 -33.07 -31.17
N ASN A 201 -13.74 -33.02 -29.94
CA ASN A 201 -15.04 -33.66 -29.72
C ASN A 201 -15.80 -33.01 -28.56
N SER A 202 -16.94 -32.45 -28.93
CA SER A 202 -18.09 -32.14 -28.10
C SER A 202 -18.75 -33.42 -27.59
N ASN A 203 -19.23 -33.42 -26.35
CA ASN A 203 -20.42 -34.18 -25.99
C ASN A 203 -21.16 -33.56 -24.82
N SER A 204 -22.46 -33.49 -25.01
CA SER A 204 -23.50 -32.81 -24.24
C SER A 204 -24.48 -33.84 -23.63
N VAL A 205 -25.29 -33.38 -22.66
CA VAL A 205 -26.56 -33.98 -22.15
C VAL A 205 -26.34 -35.15 -21.17
N SER A 206 -27.01 -35.31 -20.02
CA SER A 206 -28.37 -34.96 -19.57
C SER A 206 -28.50 -34.85 -18.04
N MET A 207 -29.49 -34.05 -17.61
CA MET A 207 -30.16 -34.09 -16.31
C MET A 207 -30.74 -35.47 -15.98
N ASP A 208 -30.76 -35.86 -14.70
CA ASP A 208 -31.92 -36.57 -14.17
C ASP A 208 -32.19 -36.18 -12.72
N THR A 209 -33.49 -36.12 -12.44
CA THR A 209 -34.17 -35.54 -11.30
C THR A 209 -34.62 -36.69 -10.43
N SER A 210 -34.39 -36.64 -9.12
CA SER A 210 -35.08 -37.54 -8.19
C SER A 210 -35.40 -36.80 -6.90
N VAL A 211 -36.53 -36.10 -6.95
CA VAL A 211 -37.34 -35.78 -5.77
C VAL A 211 -38.30 -36.95 -5.60
N LYS A 212 -38.22 -37.65 -4.46
CA LYS A 212 -39.24 -38.60 -4.02
C LYS A 212 -39.84 -38.08 -2.72
N ALA A 213 -41.13 -37.80 -2.76
CA ALA A 213 -41.96 -37.45 -1.62
C ALA A 213 -42.36 -38.71 -0.85
N MET A 214 -42.26 -38.65 0.48
CA MET A 214 -43.31 -39.01 1.44
C MET A 214 -42.93 -38.49 2.83
#